data_AF-A0A182ELD4-F1
#
_entry.id   AF-A0A182ELD4-F1
#
_cell.length_a   1.000
_cell.length_b   1.000
_cell.length_c   1.000
_cell.angle_alpha   90.00
_cell.angle_beta   90.00
_cell.angle_gamma   90.00
#
_symmetry.space_group_name_H-M   'P 1'
#
loop_
_entity.id
_entity.type
_entity.pdbx_description
1 polymer ?
#
loop_
_entity_poly.entity_id
_entity_poly.type
_entity_poly.pdbx_seq_one_letter_code
_entity_poly.pdbx_strand_id
1 'polypeptide(L)'
;MDLDRRYEYSNAFHVEYHDEYGHPVGNPEKVQPHPGQRLRDCLDHRLRQRGLIPSTVLFFVENSRTPLPDNCDANFLSGQRIIARGNI
;
A
#
# COMPACT_ATOMS: atom_id res chain seq x y z
N MET A 1 -14.47 4.78 -35.07
CA MET A 1 -13.09 5.05 -34.60
C MET A 1 -13.20 4.96 -33.11
N ASP A 2 -13.05 3.76 -32.53
CA ASP A 2 -13.30 3.57 -31.10
C ASP A 2 -12.27 2.56 -30.59
N LEU A 3 -11.02 2.96 -30.80
CA LEU A 3 -9.86 2.40 -30.15
C LEU A 3 -9.99 2.72 -28.64
N ASP A 4 -9.53 1.81 -27.80
CA ASP A 4 -9.16 2.12 -26.42
C ASP A 4 -10.28 2.13 -25.38
N ARG A 5 -11.17 1.13 -25.39
CA ARG A 5 -11.58 0.55 -24.09
C ARG A 5 -10.40 -0.27 -23.56
N ARG A 6 -9.26 0.41 -23.32
CA ARG A 6 -8.19 -0.11 -22.47
C ARG A 6 -8.90 -0.40 -21.16
N TYR A 7 -9.14 -1.67 -20.90
CA TYR A 7 -9.16 -2.15 -19.53
C TYR A 7 -7.86 -1.61 -18.94
N GLU A 8 -7.92 -0.48 -18.27
CA GLU A 8 -6.95 -0.13 -17.25
C GLU A 8 -7.02 -1.30 -16.28
N TYR A 9 -6.21 -2.33 -16.53
CA TYR A 9 -5.56 -3.06 -15.47
C TYR A 9 -4.77 -1.99 -14.72
N SER A 10 -5.49 -1.23 -13.90
CA SER A 10 -4.92 -0.31 -12.93
C SER A 10 -4.29 -1.25 -11.93
N ASN A 11 -3.05 -1.68 -12.24
CA ASN A 11 -2.18 -2.52 -11.42
C ASN A 11 -1.72 -1.68 -10.22
N ALA A 12 -2.68 -1.14 -9.49
CA ALA A 12 -2.52 -0.11 -8.50
C ALA A 12 -3.43 -0.44 -7.33
N PHE A 13 -2.93 -0.18 -6.15
CA PHE A 13 -3.64 -0.43 -4.90
C PHE A 13 -3.83 0.90 -4.18
N HIS A 14 -4.86 0.95 -3.35
CA HIS A 14 -5.07 2.07 -2.47
C HIS A 14 -4.35 1.81 -1.16
N VAL A 15 -3.69 2.82 -0.60
CA VAL A 15 -3.04 2.72 0.70
C VAL A 15 -3.50 3.83 1.63
N GLU A 16 -3.82 3.44 2.85
CA GLU A 16 -4.08 4.31 4.00
C GLU A 16 -2.97 4.13 5.01
N TYR A 17 -2.53 5.23 5.61
CA TYR A 17 -1.44 5.24 6.57
C TYR A 17 -2.02 5.54 7.94
N HIS A 18 -1.64 4.76 8.94
CA HIS A 18 -2.12 4.90 10.30
C HIS A 18 -0.92 4.92 11.26
N ASP A 19 -1.02 5.72 12.31
CA ASP A 19 -0.06 5.69 13.41
C ASP A 19 -0.27 4.44 14.31
N GLU A 20 0.53 4.34 15.37
CA GLU A 20 0.47 3.30 16.41
C GLU A 20 -0.90 3.19 17.12
N TYR A 21 -1.54 4.32 17.40
CA TYR A 21 -2.86 4.45 17.99
C TYR A 21 -3.98 4.16 16.97
N GLY A 22 -3.63 4.04 15.69
CA GLY A 22 -4.55 3.74 14.60
C GLY A 22 -5.20 4.98 13.98
N HIS A 23 -4.73 6.19 14.28
CA HIS A 23 -5.26 7.39 13.61
C HIS A 23 -4.66 7.52 12.20
N PRO A 24 -5.45 7.97 11.21
CA PRO A 24 -4.97 8.17 9.86
C PRO A 24 -3.91 9.29 9.79
N VAL A 25 -2.80 9.01 9.12
CA VAL A 25 -1.66 9.91 8.92
C VAL A 25 -1.64 10.38 7.46
N GLY A 26 -2.12 11.59 7.23
CA GLY A 26 -2.23 12.17 5.89
C GLY A 26 -3.36 11.55 5.06
N ASN A 27 -3.32 11.77 3.75
CA ASN A 27 -4.39 11.34 2.86
C ASN A 27 -4.12 9.93 2.29
N PRO A 28 -5.19 9.13 2.06
CA PRO A 28 -5.10 7.94 1.25
C PRO A 28 -4.55 8.27 -0.14
N GLU A 29 -3.71 7.40 -0.68
CA GLU A 29 -3.18 7.55 -2.03
C GLU A 29 -3.32 6.26 -2.83
N LYS A 30 -3.35 6.39 -4.15
CA LYS A 30 -3.29 5.26 -5.07
C LYS A 30 -1.85 5.06 -5.50
N VAL A 31 -1.31 3.88 -5.23
CA VAL A 31 0.07 3.51 -5.54
C VAL A 31 0.08 2.51 -6.67
N GLN A 32 0.86 2.80 -7.71
CA GLN A 32 1.11 1.89 -8.81
C GLN A 32 2.50 1.26 -8.63
N PRO A 33 2.59 0.02 -8.14
CA PRO A 33 3.86 -0.68 -8.01
C PRO A 33 4.48 -1.05 -9.35
N HIS A 34 5.79 -1.27 -9.33
CA HIS A 34 6.48 -1.91 -10.44
C HIS A 34 6.27 -3.44 -10.42
N PRO A 35 6.29 -4.11 -11.58
CA PRO A 35 6.22 -5.57 -11.66
C PRO A 35 7.35 -6.22 -10.84
N GLY A 36 7.02 -7.12 -9.90
CA GLY A 36 7.99 -7.76 -9.01
C GLY A 36 8.45 -6.92 -7.81
N GLN A 37 7.92 -5.70 -7.64
CA GLN A 37 8.29 -4.84 -6.53
C GLN A 37 7.64 -5.29 -5.23
N ARG A 38 8.44 -5.31 -4.16
CA ARG A 38 7.96 -5.59 -2.81
C ARG A 38 7.13 -4.42 -2.29
N LEU A 39 6.01 -4.71 -1.64
CA LEU A 39 5.13 -3.70 -1.04
C LEU A 39 5.90 -2.73 -0.15
N ARG A 40 6.80 -3.26 0.70
CA ARG A 40 7.55 -2.42 1.63
C ARG A 40 8.51 -1.47 0.94
N ASP A 41 9.20 -1.92 -0.10
CA ASP A 41 10.09 -1.06 -0.90
C ASP A 41 9.29 0.05 -1.60
N CYS A 42 8.14 -0.33 -2.16
CA CYS A 42 7.22 0.60 -2.84
C CYS A 42 6.73 1.72 -1.90
N LEU A 43 6.44 1.38 -0.64
CA LEU A 43 5.90 2.33 0.35
C LEU A 43 6.97 2.95 1.25
N ASP A 44 8.22 2.49 1.26
CA ASP A 44 9.29 2.97 2.17
C ASP A 44 9.44 4.49 2.11
N HIS A 45 9.57 5.04 0.90
CA HIS A 45 9.70 6.49 0.71
C HIS A 45 8.47 7.25 1.23
N ARG A 46 7.26 6.74 0.94
CA ARG A 46 5.99 7.34 1.33
C ARG A 46 5.74 7.31 2.84
N LEU A 47 6.18 6.25 3.50
CA LEU A 47 6.12 6.10 4.95
C LEU A 47 7.06 7.10 5.62
N ARG A 48 8.30 7.20 5.15
CA ARG A 48 9.28 8.18 5.68
C ARG A 48 8.83 9.62 5.49
N GLN A 49 8.23 9.95 4.34
CA GLN A 49 7.66 11.28 4.09
C GLN A 49 6.57 11.68 5.10
N ARG A 50 5.90 10.69 5.70
CA ARG A 50 4.87 10.87 6.72
C ARG A 50 5.39 10.73 8.16
N GLY A 51 6.69 10.57 8.34
CA GLY A 51 7.31 10.36 9.65
C GLY A 51 7.13 8.95 10.22
N LEU A 52 6.63 7.99 9.43
CA LEU A 52 6.51 6.59 9.82
C LEU A 52 7.83 5.85 9.57
N ILE A 53 8.17 4.91 10.46
CA ILE A 53 9.37 4.08 10.31
C ILE A 53 8.99 2.82 9.52
N PRO A 54 9.50 2.63 8.28
CA PRO A 54 9.10 1.50 7.43
C PRO A 54 9.36 0.12 8.06
N SER A 55 10.38 0.02 8.90
CA SER A 55 10.72 -1.20 9.62
C SER A 55 9.70 -1.61 10.68
N THR A 56 8.94 -0.67 11.21
CA THR A 56 7.96 -0.88 12.28
C THR A 56 6.52 -0.86 11.77
N VAL A 57 6.32 -0.58 10.48
CA VAL A 57 5.00 -0.56 9.86
C VAL A 57 4.58 -1.97 9.45
N LEU A 58 3.36 -2.33 9.83
CA LEU A 58 2.68 -3.55 9.40
C LEU A 58 1.64 -3.19 8.34
N PHE A 59 1.55 -4.01 7.30
CA PHE A 59 0.57 -3.83 6.23
C PHE A 59 -0.57 -4.82 6.40
N PHE A 60 -1.79 -4.36 6.16
CA PHE A 60 -2.99 -5.20 6.22
C PHE A 60 -3.82 -4.95 4.98
N VAL A 61 -4.51 -5.96 4.46
CA VAL A 61 -5.59 -5.71 3.50
C VAL A 61 -6.80 -5.21 4.29
N GLU A 62 -7.58 -4.28 3.74
CA GLU A 62 -8.85 -3.84 4.33
C GLU A 62 -9.71 -5.07 4.68
N ASN A 63 -10.23 -5.11 5.91
CA ASN A 63 -10.96 -6.25 6.51
C ASN A 63 -10.12 -7.51 6.83
N SER A 64 -8.82 -7.55 6.51
CA SER A 64 -7.92 -8.60 6.98
C SER A 64 -7.36 -8.27 8.36
N ARG A 65 -7.43 -9.24 9.28
CA ARG A 65 -6.75 -9.17 10.59
C ARG A 65 -5.32 -9.71 10.54
N THR A 66 -4.95 -10.35 9.43
CA THR A 66 -3.64 -10.95 9.24
C THR A 66 -2.73 -9.94 8.55
N PRO A 67 -1.57 -9.61 9.13
CA PRO A 67 -0.60 -8.74 8.48
C PRO A 67 -0.03 -9.41 7.23
N LEU A 68 0.18 -8.61 6.18
CA LEU A 68 0.86 -9.03 4.97
C LEU A 68 2.34 -9.30 5.28
N PRO A 69 2.93 -10.33 4.65
CA PRO A 69 4.33 -10.65 4.85
C PRO A 69 5.23 -9.57 4.23
N ASP A 70 6.46 -9.46 4.75
CA ASP A 70 7.41 -8.43 4.32
C ASP A 70 7.83 -8.52 2.86
N ASN A 71 7.85 -9.74 2.34
CA ASN A 71 8.18 -10.07 0.95
C ASN A 71 6.94 -10.05 0.03
N CYS A 72 5.81 -9.50 0.49
CA CYS A 72 4.59 -9.44 -0.32
C CYS A 72 4.83 -8.64 -1.60
N ASP A 73 4.43 -9.22 -2.73
CA ASP A 73 4.46 -8.56 -4.03
C ASP A 73 3.32 -7.54 -4.13
N ALA A 74 3.66 -6.30 -4.46
CA ALA A 74 2.71 -5.21 -4.50
C ALA A 74 1.72 -5.33 -5.69
N ASN A 75 2.07 -6.00 -6.78
CA ASN A 75 1.16 -6.21 -7.91
C ASN A 75 0.02 -7.16 -7.54
N PHE A 76 0.26 -8.11 -6.63
CA PHE A 76 -0.79 -9.00 -6.14
C PHE A 76 -1.88 -8.24 -5.37
N LEU A 77 -1.55 -7.05 -4.88
CA LEU A 77 -2.45 -6.17 -4.15
C LEU A 77 -3.20 -5.20 -5.06
N SER A 78 -3.00 -5.29 -6.38
CA SER A 78 -3.75 -4.48 -7.35
C SER A 78 -5.26 -4.56 -7.10
N GLY A 79 -5.92 -3.40 -7.01
CA GLY A 79 -7.34 -3.29 -6.73
C GLY A 79 -7.72 -3.49 -5.25
N GLN A 80 -6.77 -3.82 -4.38
CA GLN A 80 -6.98 -3.92 -2.94
C GLN A 80 -6.79 -2.57 -2.25
N ARG A 81 -7.36 -2.47 -1.04
CA ARG A 81 -7.07 -1.40 -0.09
C ARG A 81 -6.13 -1.93 0.98
N ILE A 82 -5.04 -1.23 1.19
CA ILE A 82 -3.96 -1.61 2.10
C ILE A 82 -3.90 -0.60 3.23
N ILE A 83 -3.89 -1.09 4.46
CA ILE A 83 -3.74 -0.30 5.67
C ILE A 83 -2.30 -0.48 6.15
N ALA A 84 -1.51 0.57 6.08
CA ALA A 84 -0.15 0.62 6.60
C ALA A 84 -0.19 1.23 8.00
N ARG A 85 -0.03 0.41 9.04
CA ARG A 85 -0.10 0.83 10.45
C ARG A 85 1.28 0.81 11.08
N GLY A 86 1.72 1.93 11.64
CA GLY A 86 2.92 1.98 12.48
C GLY A 86 2.74 1.13 13.74
N ASN A 87 3.78 0.40 14.16
CA ASN A 87 3.82 -0.30 15.44
C ASN A 87 5.08 0.12 16.19
N ILE A 88 4.99 1.13 17.07
CA ILE A 88 6.14 1.51 17.90
C ILE A 88 6.46 0.47 18.97
#